data_AF-A0A7C3XGS4-F1
#
_entry.id   AF-A0A7C3XGS4-F1
#
_cell.length_a   1.000
_cell.length_b   1.000
_cell.length_c   1.000
_cell.angle_alpha   90.00
_cell.angle_beta   90.00
_cell.angle_gamma   90.00
#
_symmetry.space_group_name_H-M   'P 1'
#
loop_
_entity.id
_entity.type
_entity.pdbx_description
1 polymer ?
#
loop_
_entity_poly.entity_id
_entity_poly.type
_entity_poly.pdbx_seq_one_letter_code
_entity_poly.pdbx_strand_id
1 'polypeptide(L)'
;MFELGLETLKKKVISLFVVASDMGFLGTRAIWLSDLNLLLQIAILAILIIGINFAKKKNFVVHGRILTLAVILNAILILFIMIPSLIGGFGFFLTELYSVGALIILGHAILGSITEVLGAILIFRKFGNVKRWMRIEASLWFISIFLGFSFYIYYYV
;
A
#
# COMPACT_ATOMS: atom_id res chain seq x y z
N MET A 1 28.77 -20.52 -14.45
CA MET A 1 28.22 -20.27 -13.09
C MET A 1 27.18 -19.15 -13.07
N PHE A 2 27.37 -18.06 -13.83
CA PHE A 2 26.42 -16.92 -13.91
C PHE A 2 25.07 -17.25 -14.59
N GLU A 3 25.07 -18.02 -15.70
CA GLU A 3 23.84 -18.44 -16.39
C GLU A 3 22.96 -19.39 -15.57
N LEU A 4 23.57 -20.30 -14.79
CA LEU A 4 22.82 -21.20 -13.91
C LEU A 4 22.04 -20.42 -12.84
N GLY A 5 22.61 -19.33 -12.32
CA GLY A 5 21.93 -18.43 -11.38
C GLY A 5 20.75 -17.69 -12.03
N LEU A 6 20.90 -17.26 -13.28
CA LEU A 6 19.88 -16.51 -14.01
C LEU A 6 18.66 -17.36 -14.36
N GLU A 7 18.86 -18.61 -14.77
CA GLU A 7 17.76 -19.56 -15.04
C GLU A 7 17.02 -19.98 -13.78
N THR A 8 17.74 -20.11 -12.66
CA THR A 8 17.13 -20.39 -11.35
C THR A 8 16.31 -19.21 -10.85
N LEU A 9 16.80 -17.98 -11.06
CA LEU A 9 16.07 -16.74 -10.77
C LEU A 9 14.83 -16.60 -11.66
N LYS A 10 14.94 -16.82 -12.97
CA LYS A 10 13.79 -16.80 -13.89
C LYS A 10 12.72 -17.79 -13.46
N LYS A 11 13.08 -19.04 -13.14
CA LYS A 11 12.13 -20.05 -12.65
C LYS A 11 11.45 -19.63 -11.35
N LYS A 12 12.19 -19.03 -10.41
CA LYS A 12 11.60 -18.48 -9.18
C LYS A 12 10.66 -17.32 -9.44
N VAL A 13 11.03 -16.40 -10.31
CA VAL A 13 10.19 -15.26 -10.72
C VAL A 13 8.92 -15.76 -11.42
N ILE A 14 9.03 -16.74 -12.30
CA ILE A 14 7.89 -17.38 -12.97
C ILE A 14 7.00 -18.08 -11.94
N SER A 15 7.57 -18.84 -11.00
CA SER A 15 6.77 -19.51 -9.95
C SER A 15 6.08 -18.50 -9.02
N LEU A 16 6.72 -17.37 -8.73
CA LEU A 16 6.12 -16.27 -7.97
C LEU A 16 4.95 -15.63 -8.75
N PHE A 17 5.09 -15.48 -10.06
CA PHE A 17 4.03 -15.00 -10.94
C PHE A 17 2.87 -16.00 -11.08
N VAL A 18 3.15 -17.30 -11.07
CA VAL A 18 2.12 -18.35 -11.13
C VAL A 18 1.33 -18.40 -9.83
N VAL A 19 2.00 -18.44 -8.66
CA VAL A 19 1.31 -18.40 -7.35
C VAL A 19 0.53 -17.09 -7.19
N ALA A 20 1.04 -15.99 -7.74
CA ALA A 20 0.33 -14.71 -7.75
C ALA A 20 -1.01 -14.75 -8.49
N SER A 21 -1.21 -15.68 -9.44
CA SER A 21 -2.42 -15.83 -10.23
C SER A 21 -3.42 -16.87 -9.69
N ASP A 22 -3.05 -17.60 -8.63
CA ASP A 22 -3.93 -18.59 -8.00
C ASP A 22 -5.05 -17.92 -7.18
N MET A 23 -6.11 -18.70 -6.92
CA MET A 23 -7.20 -18.27 -6.04
C MET A 23 -6.68 -17.81 -4.68
N GLY A 24 -7.24 -16.72 -4.17
CA GLY A 24 -6.92 -16.14 -2.87
C GLY A 24 -7.13 -17.11 -1.71
N PHE A 25 -6.43 -16.84 -0.60
CA PHE A 25 -6.49 -17.64 0.61
C PHE A 25 -7.57 -17.17 1.60
N LEU A 26 -8.22 -16.03 1.33
CA LEU A 26 -9.30 -15.49 2.15
C LEU A 26 -10.70 -16.01 1.74
N GLY A 27 -10.77 -16.89 0.74
CA GLY A 27 -12.03 -17.47 0.26
C GLY A 27 -12.92 -16.48 -0.53
N THR A 28 -12.33 -15.42 -1.08
CA THR A 28 -12.99 -14.41 -1.91
C THR A 28 -12.68 -14.64 -3.39
N ARG A 29 -13.18 -13.78 -4.27
CA ARG A 29 -12.82 -13.76 -5.70
C ARG A 29 -11.45 -13.15 -5.98
N ALA A 30 -10.72 -12.75 -4.94
CA ALA A 30 -9.39 -12.17 -5.05
C ALA A 30 -8.36 -13.23 -5.48
N ILE A 31 -7.32 -12.78 -6.16
CA ILE A 31 -6.10 -13.56 -6.36
C ILE A 31 -5.21 -13.46 -5.12
N TRP A 32 -4.27 -14.40 -4.99
CA TRP A 32 -3.36 -14.49 -3.85
C TRP A 32 -2.62 -13.18 -3.53
N LEU A 33 -2.14 -12.44 -4.54
CA LEU A 33 -1.47 -11.15 -4.31
C LEU A 33 -2.38 -10.08 -3.72
N SER A 34 -3.66 -10.05 -4.09
CA SER A 34 -4.62 -9.08 -3.57
C SER A 34 -4.89 -9.33 -2.09
N ASP A 35 -5.00 -10.60 -1.67
CA ASP A 35 -5.15 -10.98 -0.27
C ASP A 35 -3.91 -10.66 0.55
N LEU A 36 -2.72 -10.96 0.02
CA LEU A 36 -1.46 -10.63 0.67
C LEU A 36 -1.34 -9.11 0.85
N ASN A 37 -1.64 -8.33 -0.17
CA ASN A 37 -1.58 -6.88 -0.10
C ASN A 37 -2.54 -6.34 0.97
N LEU A 38 -3.78 -6.82 1.03
CA LEU A 38 -4.73 -6.44 2.07
C LEU A 38 -4.18 -6.75 3.48
N LEU A 39 -3.63 -7.94 3.69
CA LEU A 39 -3.07 -8.35 4.97
C LEU A 39 -1.87 -7.48 5.39
N LEU A 40 -1.00 -7.15 4.44
CA LEU A 40 0.14 -6.27 4.70
C LEU A 40 -0.29 -4.83 4.97
N GLN A 41 -1.36 -4.34 4.31
CA GLN A 41 -1.96 -3.04 4.63
C GLN A 41 -2.58 -3.00 6.03
N ILE A 42 -3.22 -4.08 6.48
CA ILE A 42 -3.67 -4.23 7.89
C ILE A 42 -2.48 -4.17 8.84
N ALA A 43 -1.37 -4.84 8.52
CA ALA A 43 -0.16 -4.78 9.33
C ALA A 43 0.44 -3.36 9.38
N ILE A 44 0.49 -2.65 8.25
CA ILE A 44 0.92 -1.24 8.18
C ILE A 44 0.00 -0.35 9.04
N LEU A 45 -1.32 -0.54 8.98
CA LEU A 45 -2.27 0.18 9.83
C LEU A 45 -1.95 -0.01 11.32
N ALA A 46 -1.65 -1.24 11.74
CA ALA A 46 -1.24 -1.53 13.11
C ALA A 46 0.06 -0.80 13.49
N ILE A 47 1.06 -0.81 12.59
CA ILE A 47 2.33 -0.07 12.76
C ILE A 47 2.07 1.43 12.93
N LEU A 48 1.20 2.03 12.11
CA LEU A 48 0.83 3.44 12.22
C LEU A 48 0.19 3.77 13.58
N ILE A 49 -0.75 2.94 14.04
CA ILE A 49 -1.41 3.11 15.34
C ILE A 49 -0.39 3.01 16.49
N ILE A 50 0.52 2.04 16.43
CA ILE A 50 1.61 1.90 17.40
C ILE A 50 2.50 3.16 17.37
N GLY A 51 2.87 3.64 16.19
CA GLY A 51 3.65 4.87 16.00
C GLY A 51 2.98 6.08 16.64
N ILE A 52 1.67 6.25 16.44
CA ILE A 52 0.87 7.32 17.07
C ILE A 52 0.91 7.22 18.60
N ASN A 53 0.84 6.00 19.16
CA ASN A 53 0.92 5.80 20.60
C ASN A 53 2.28 6.20 21.18
N PHE A 54 3.39 5.96 20.47
CA PHE A 54 4.71 6.46 20.90
C PHE A 54 4.83 7.98 20.84
N ALA A 55 4.22 8.63 19.85
CA ALA A 55 4.15 10.10 19.82
C ALA A 55 3.37 10.67 21.01
N LYS A 56 2.26 10.03 21.42
CA LYS A 56 1.50 10.42 22.63
C LYS A 56 2.35 10.31 23.89
N LYS A 57 3.20 9.28 23.97
CA LYS A 57 4.18 9.08 25.06
C LYS A 57 5.42 9.99 24.94
N LYS A 58 5.44 10.93 23.98
CA LYS A 58 6.57 11.84 23.69
C LYS A 58 7.88 11.14 23.31
N ASN A 59 7.83 9.85 22.95
CA ASN A 59 9.00 9.12 22.46
C ASN A 59 9.09 9.27 20.94
N PHE A 60 9.58 10.43 20.49
CA PHE A 60 9.61 10.79 19.08
C PHE A 60 10.67 10.02 18.27
N VAL A 61 11.70 9.48 18.92
CA VAL A 61 12.73 8.66 18.26
C VAL A 61 12.11 7.33 17.80
N VAL A 62 11.42 6.64 18.70
CA VAL A 62 10.75 5.37 18.36
C VAL A 62 9.60 5.61 17.38
N HIS A 63 8.80 6.65 17.59
CA HIS A 63 7.78 7.08 16.64
C HIS A 63 8.32 7.25 15.22
N GLY A 64 9.42 8.01 15.06
CA GLY A 64 10.03 8.26 13.75
C GLY A 64 10.51 6.97 13.07
N ARG A 65 11.15 6.07 13.82
CA ARG A 65 11.60 4.77 13.29
C ARG A 65 10.45 3.90 12.82
N ILE A 66 9.39 3.79 13.64
CA ILE A 66 8.20 2.98 13.33
C ILE A 66 7.48 3.54 12.10
N LEU A 67 7.31 4.86 11.99
CA LEU A 67 6.68 5.46 10.82
C LEU A 67 7.55 5.37 9.56
N THR A 68 8.87 5.47 9.70
CA THR A 68 9.80 5.24 8.57
C THR A 68 9.64 3.82 8.02
N LEU A 69 9.51 2.82 8.90
CA LEU A 69 9.25 1.43 8.49
C LEU A 69 7.89 1.30 7.77
N ALA A 70 6.84 1.97 8.25
CA ALA A 70 5.53 1.95 7.60
C ALA A 70 5.59 2.50 6.17
N VAL A 71 6.21 3.67 5.99
CA VAL A 71 6.41 4.30 4.66
C VAL A 71 7.22 3.38 3.76
N ILE A 72 8.39 2.90 4.18
CA ILE A 72 9.22 2.01 3.35
C ILE A 72 8.46 0.73 2.95
N LEU A 73 7.76 0.10 3.89
CA LEU A 73 7.00 -1.11 3.60
C LEU A 73 5.89 -0.82 2.60
N ASN A 74 5.17 0.30 2.75
CA ASN A 74 4.11 0.68 1.83
C ASN A 74 4.63 1.06 0.44
N ALA A 75 5.75 1.78 0.34
CA ALA A 75 6.42 2.05 -0.92
C ALA A 75 6.74 0.76 -1.69
N ILE A 76 7.23 -0.27 -1.00
CA ILE A 76 7.47 -1.59 -1.60
C ILE A 76 6.16 -2.18 -2.15
N LEU A 77 5.06 -2.15 -1.38
CA LEU A 77 3.77 -2.66 -1.85
C LEU A 77 3.23 -1.88 -3.05
N ILE A 78 3.37 -0.55 -3.03
CA ILE A 78 2.96 0.30 -4.15
C ILE A 78 3.73 -0.10 -5.40
N LEU A 79 5.06 -0.18 -5.33
CA LEU A 79 5.92 -0.46 -6.48
C LEU A 79 5.71 -1.87 -7.05
N PHE A 80 5.56 -2.88 -6.19
CA PHE A 80 5.56 -4.28 -6.62
C PHE A 80 4.18 -4.91 -6.76
N ILE A 81 3.14 -4.35 -6.14
CA ILE A 81 1.78 -4.90 -6.19
C ILE A 81 0.79 -3.91 -6.79
N MET A 82 0.69 -2.70 -6.24
CA MET A 82 -0.37 -1.77 -6.64
C MET A 82 -0.16 -1.16 -8.02
N ILE A 83 1.05 -0.71 -8.35
CA ILE A 83 1.35 -0.11 -9.66
C ILE A 83 1.17 -1.14 -10.79
N PRO A 84 1.72 -2.36 -10.72
CA PRO A 84 1.49 -3.37 -11.75
C PRO A 84 0.00 -3.72 -11.91
N SER A 85 -0.74 -3.82 -10.81
CA SER A 85 -2.19 -4.06 -10.82
C SER A 85 -2.95 -2.92 -11.52
N LEU A 86 -2.61 -1.67 -11.22
CA LEU A 86 -3.24 -0.50 -11.84
C LEU A 86 -2.95 -0.41 -13.34
N ILE A 87 -1.71 -0.71 -13.77
CA ILE A 87 -1.33 -0.77 -15.19
C ILE A 87 -2.09 -1.90 -15.90
N GLY A 88 -2.15 -3.09 -15.30
CA GLY A 88 -2.88 -4.23 -15.85
C GLY A 88 -4.38 -3.97 -15.99
N GLY A 89 -4.94 -3.18 -15.07
CA GLY A 89 -6.34 -2.76 -15.11
C GLY A 89 -6.62 -1.53 -15.98
N PHE A 90 -5.60 -0.87 -16.56
CA PHE A 90 -5.73 0.46 -17.15
C PHE A 90 -6.84 0.57 -18.22
N GLY A 91 -7.00 -0.48 -19.04
CA GLY A 91 -8.01 -0.53 -20.09
C GLY A 91 -9.46 -0.47 -19.58
N PHE A 92 -9.74 -1.03 -18.41
CA PHE A 92 -11.06 -0.99 -17.78
C PHE A 92 -11.45 0.44 -17.36
N PHE A 93 -10.48 1.26 -16.94
CA PHE A 93 -10.75 2.63 -16.50
C PHE A 93 -11.18 3.53 -17.64
N LEU A 94 -10.62 3.36 -18.85
CA LEU A 94 -10.93 4.21 -19.99
C LEU A 94 -12.41 4.14 -20.41
N THR A 95 -13.10 3.04 -20.08
CA THR A 95 -14.50 2.81 -20.45
C THR A 95 -15.48 3.11 -19.31
N GLU A 96 -15.03 3.13 -18.05
CA GLU A 96 -15.91 3.14 -16.86
C GLU A 96 -15.52 4.21 -15.81
N LEU A 97 -14.94 5.34 -16.24
CA LEU A 97 -14.38 6.39 -15.37
C LEU A 97 -15.34 6.91 -14.27
N TYR A 98 -16.64 6.89 -14.53
CA TYR A 98 -17.67 7.39 -13.61
C TYR A 98 -18.34 6.30 -12.77
N SER A 99 -17.94 5.04 -12.94
CA SER A 99 -18.42 3.95 -12.08
C SER A 99 -17.95 4.16 -10.64
N VAL A 100 -18.76 3.72 -9.68
CA VAL A 100 -18.42 3.78 -8.25
C VAL A 100 -17.07 3.09 -7.99
N GLY A 101 -16.84 1.94 -8.62
CA GLY A 101 -15.57 1.22 -8.52
C GLY A 101 -14.37 2.01 -9.03
N ALA A 102 -14.48 2.66 -10.20
CA ALA A 102 -13.42 3.52 -10.72
C ALA A 102 -13.14 4.72 -9.79
N LEU A 103 -14.17 5.34 -9.22
CA LEU A 103 -14.01 6.44 -8.26
C LEU A 103 -13.31 5.99 -6.97
N ILE A 104 -13.62 4.80 -6.46
CA ILE A 104 -12.93 4.22 -5.31
C ILE A 104 -11.44 4.03 -5.62
N ILE A 105 -11.12 3.45 -6.78
CA ILE A 105 -9.74 3.18 -7.18
C ILE A 105 -8.96 4.49 -7.38
N LEU A 106 -9.51 5.44 -8.14
CA LEU A 106 -8.87 6.73 -8.39
C LEU A 106 -8.69 7.52 -7.10
N GLY A 107 -9.71 7.55 -6.24
CA GLY A 107 -9.63 8.17 -4.92
C GLY A 107 -8.52 7.54 -4.06
N HIS A 108 -8.46 6.22 -4.00
CA HIS A 108 -7.43 5.48 -3.28
C HIS A 108 -6.03 5.78 -3.84
N ALA A 109 -5.86 5.69 -5.16
CA ALA A 109 -4.58 5.89 -5.83
C ALA A 109 -4.06 7.32 -5.64
N ILE A 110 -4.93 8.33 -5.80
CA ILE A 110 -4.56 9.75 -5.63
C ILE A 110 -4.20 10.03 -4.17
N LEU A 111 -5.10 9.71 -3.23
CA LEU A 111 -4.86 10.00 -1.82
C LEU A 111 -3.68 9.18 -1.29
N GLY A 112 -3.56 7.90 -1.66
CA GLY A 112 -2.44 7.04 -1.29
C GLY A 112 -1.11 7.57 -1.80
N SER A 113 -1.06 8.06 -3.04
CA SER A 113 0.17 8.68 -3.60
C SER A 113 0.55 9.95 -2.85
N ILE A 114 -0.42 10.83 -2.57
CA ILE A 114 -0.19 12.07 -1.79
C ILE A 114 0.32 11.72 -0.39
N THR A 115 -0.32 10.74 0.25
CA THR A 115 0.04 10.24 1.58
C THR A 115 1.48 9.73 1.58
N GLU A 116 1.79 8.78 0.72
CA GLU A 116 3.12 8.15 0.67
C GLU A 116 4.24 9.17 0.40
N VAL A 117 4.01 10.09 -0.54
CA VAL A 117 4.97 11.16 -0.85
C VAL A 117 5.13 12.10 0.34
N LEU A 118 4.05 12.51 1.00
CA LEU A 118 4.11 13.37 2.17
C LEU A 118 4.83 12.70 3.34
N GLY A 119 4.53 11.43 3.61
CA GLY A 119 5.25 10.60 4.59
C GLY A 119 6.74 10.51 4.29
N ALA A 120 7.12 10.24 3.04
CA ALA A 120 8.52 10.21 2.61
C ALA A 120 9.22 11.57 2.83
N ILE A 121 8.57 12.69 2.48
CA ILE A 121 9.12 14.03 2.71
C ILE A 121 9.32 14.27 4.22
N LEU A 122 8.36 13.89 5.06
CA LEU A 122 8.40 14.12 6.52
C LEU A 122 9.51 13.32 7.23
N ILE A 123 10.00 12.22 6.63
CA ILE A 123 11.17 11.49 7.12
C ILE A 123 12.42 12.36 7.03
N PHE A 124 12.64 13.05 5.91
CA PHE A 124 13.86 13.82 5.66
C PHE A 124 13.76 15.29 6.07
N ARG A 125 12.55 15.86 6.01
CA ARG A 125 12.35 17.29 6.21
C ARG A 125 11.15 17.56 7.11
N LYS A 126 11.43 18.27 8.20
CA LYS A 126 10.40 18.89 9.05
C LYS A 126 10.14 20.30 8.55
N PHE A 127 8.88 20.67 8.41
CA PHE A 127 8.50 22.01 7.94
C PHE A 127 7.32 22.57 8.75
N GLY A 128 7.37 23.88 8.99
CA GLY A 128 6.34 24.62 9.72
C GLY A 128 5.92 23.95 11.04
N ASN A 129 4.61 23.87 11.26
CA ASN A 129 4.05 23.19 12.42
C ASN A 129 4.02 21.68 12.18
N VAL A 130 5.09 20.98 12.60
CA VAL A 130 5.24 19.52 12.47
C VAL A 130 4.02 18.77 13.00
N LYS A 131 3.44 19.19 14.12
CA LYS A 131 2.27 18.53 14.70
C LYS A 131 1.05 18.61 13.79
N ARG A 132 0.87 19.71 13.06
CA ARG A 132 -0.22 19.87 12.09
C ARG A 132 -0.02 18.92 10.91
N TRP A 133 1.18 18.91 10.34
CA TRP A 133 1.51 18.05 9.19
C TRP A 133 1.42 16.57 9.53
N MET A 134 1.89 16.15 10.71
CA MET A 134 1.72 14.76 11.15
C MET A 134 0.25 14.36 11.33
N ARG A 135 -0.64 15.28 11.72
CA ARG A 135 -2.08 14.99 11.80
C ARG A 135 -2.71 14.89 10.42
N ILE A 136 -2.35 15.78 9.50
CA ILE A 136 -2.81 15.72 8.10
C ILE A 136 -2.39 14.39 7.49
N GLU A 137 -1.10 14.04 7.61
CA GLU A 137 -0.55 12.79 7.10
C GLU A 137 -1.26 11.57 7.69
N ALA A 138 -1.44 11.52 9.02
CA ALA A 138 -2.18 10.43 9.64
C ALA A 138 -3.63 10.34 9.12
N SER A 139 -4.34 11.46 8.97
CA SER A 139 -5.69 11.46 8.41
C SER A 139 -5.73 10.94 6.97
N LEU A 140 -4.78 11.35 6.13
CA LEU A 140 -4.67 10.90 4.75
C LEU A 140 -4.43 9.38 4.69
N TRP A 141 -3.54 8.85 5.53
CA TRP A 141 -3.34 7.41 5.70
C TRP A 141 -4.63 6.67 6.04
N PHE A 142 -5.37 7.11 7.06
CA PHE A 142 -6.62 6.44 7.45
C PHE A 142 -7.67 6.48 6.34
N ILE A 143 -7.82 7.61 5.64
CA ILE A 143 -8.76 7.74 4.52
C ILE A 143 -8.33 6.84 3.36
N SER A 144 -7.05 6.84 2.98
CA SER A 144 -6.54 6.02 1.90
C SER A 144 -6.71 4.52 2.20
N ILE A 145 -6.37 4.08 3.41
CA ILE A 145 -6.57 2.70 3.85
C ILE A 145 -8.05 2.31 3.79
N PHE A 146 -8.96 3.18 4.25
CA PHE A 146 -10.40 2.94 4.18
C PHE A 146 -10.88 2.74 2.73
N LEU A 147 -10.38 3.54 1.79
CA LEU A 147 -10.68 3.36 0.36
C LEU A 147 -10.08 2.05 -0.17
N GLY A 148 -8.90 1.63 0.29
CA GLY A 148 -8.29 0.36 -0.06
C GLY A 148 -9.10 -0.85 0.41
N PHE A 149 -9.64 -0.80 1.63
CA PHE A 149 -10.61 -1.80 2.10
C PHE A 149 -11.88 -1.82 1.27
N SER A 150 -12.42 -0.63 0.97
CA SER A 150 -13.63 -0.49 0.15
C SER A 150 -13.43 -1.07 -1.25
N PHE A 151 -12.26 -0.86 -1.85
CA PHE A 151 -11.86 -1.49 -3.11
C PHE A 151 -11.89 -3.02 -3.00
N TYR A 152 -11.21 -3.58 -1.99
CA TYR A 152 -11.12 -5.03 -1.83
C TYR A 152 -12.51 -5.66 -1.66
N ILE A 153 -13.35 -5.06 -0.82
CA ILE A 153 -14.72 -5.53 -0.58
C ILE A 153 -15.56 -5.44 -1.86
N TYR A 154 -15.53 -4.30 -2.55
CA TYR A 154 -16.38 -4.07 -3.73
C TYR A 154 -16.08 -5.02 -4.89
N TYR A 155 -14.80 -5.35 -5.10
CA TYR A 155 -14.37 -6.15 -6.25
C TYR A 155 -14.26 -7.64 -5.97
N TYR A 156 -13.95 -8.05 -4.73
CA TYR A 156 -13.61 -9.44 -4.44
C TYR A 156 -14.62 -10.18 -3.55
N VAL A 157 -15.33 -9.48 -2.67
CA VAL A 157 -16.41 -10.05 -1.84
C VAL A 157 -17.74 -9.94 -2.58
#